data_AF-A0A6G3XEE4-F1
#
_entry.id   AF-A0A6G3XEE4-F1
#
_cell.length_a   1.000
_cell.length_b   1.000
_cell.length_c   1.000
_cell.angle_alpha   90.00
_cell.angle_beta   90.00
_cell.angle_gamma   90.00
#
_symmetry.space_group_name_H-M   'P 1'
#
loop_
_entity.id
_entity.type
_entity.pdbx_description
1 polymer ?
#
loop_
_entity_poly.entity_id
_entity_poly.type
_entity_poly.pdbx_seq_one_letter_code
_entity_poly.pdbx_strand_id
1 'polypeptide(L)'
;RLGRGEEGTGGRDKASILADTLEAVIGAVYLDQGLGAASELVHRLFDPLIDRSSNLGAGLDWKTSLQELTASESLGVPEYLVTETGPDHEKTFTAA
;
A
#
# COMPACT_ATOMS: atom_id res chain seq x y z
N ARG A 1 -5.51 -24.73 9.78
CA ARG A 1 -6.72 -24.45 10.61
C ARG A 1 -6.31 -23.44 11.67
N LEU A 2 -7.12 -22.43 11.97
CA LEU A 2 -6.80 -21.43 13.00
C LEU A 2 -6.91 -22.02 14.40
N GLY A 3 -6.09 -21.51 15.32
CA GLY A 3 -6.23 -21.81 16.75
C GLY A 3 -7.48 -21.13 17.32
N ARG A 4 -8.07 -21.71 18.38
CA ARG A 4 -9.31 -21.21 19.01
C ARG A 4 -9.25 -19.73 19.42
N GLY A 5 -8.09 -19.25 19.90
CA GLY A 5 -7.90 -17.85 20.28
C GLY A 5 -7.87 -16.88 19.09
N GLU A 6 -7.32 -17.33 17.95
CA GLU A 6 -7.32 -16.54 16.72
C GLU A 6 -8.71 -16.49 16.08
N GLU A 7 -9.45 -17.59 16.13
CA GLU A 7 -10.82 -17.65 15.61
C GLU A 7 -11.76 -16.70 16.39
N GLY A 8 -11.57 -16.57 17.71
CA GLY A 8 -12.34 -15.65 18.56
C GLY A 8 -11.97 -14.17 18.39
N THR A 9 -10.83 -13.83 17.78
CA THR A 9 -10.38 -12.44 17.57
C THR A 9 -10.49 -11.99 16.11
N GLY A 10 -11.25 -12.71 15.29
CA GLY A 10 -11.39 -12.40 13.86
C GLY A 10 -10.13 -12.70 13.05
N GLY A 11 -9.30 -13.66 13.48
CA GLY A 11 -8.02 -14.00 12.85
C GLY A 11 -8.10 -14.36 11.37
N ARG A 12 -9.28 -14.75 10.87
CA ARG A 12 -9.51 -15.01 9.44
C ARG A 12 -9.33 -13.76 8.57
N ASP A 13 -9.57 -12.59 9.14
CA ASP A 13 -9.51 -11.31 8.44
C ASP A 13 -8.24 -10.52 8.80
N LYS A 14 -7.37 -11.08 9.66
CA LYS A 14 -6.10 -10.44 10.01
C LYS A 14 -5.15 -10.50 8.82
N ALA A 15 -4.70 -9.32 8.38
CA ALA A 15 -3.79 -9.18 7.24
C ALA A 15 -2.49 -10.01 7.40
N SER A 16 -1.92 -10.08 8.60
CA SER A 16 -0.72 -10.88 8.86
C SER A 16 -0.95 -12.38 8.63
N ILE A 17 -2.06 -12.92 9.12
CA ILE A 17 -2.40 -14.35 8.96
C ILE A 17 -2.65 -14.68 7.49
N LEU A 18 -3.31 -13.79 6.76
CA LEU A 18 -3.55 -13.95 5.33
C LEU A 18 -2.25 -13.88 4.53
N ALA A 19 -1.34 -12.98 4.88
CA ALA A 19 -0.01 -12.88 4.28
C ALA A 19 0.82 -14.14 4.53
N ASP A 20 0.93 -14.59 5.78
CA ASP A 20 1.65 -15.83 6.14
C ASP A 20 1.08 -17.04 5.40
N THR A 21 -0.25 -17.10 5.25
CA THR A 21 -0.92 -18.18 4.51
C THR A 21 -0.59 -18.13 3.02
N LEU A 22 -0.56 -16.94 2.41
CA LEU A 22 -0.15 -16.78 1.02
C LEU A 22 1.31 -17.20 0.80
N GLU A 23 2.22 -16.78 1.69
CA GLU A 23 3.63 -17.18 1.64
C GLU A 23 3.79 -18.70 1.74
N ALA A 24 3.04 -19.35 2.63
CA ALA A 24 3.04 -20.81 2.75
C ALA A 24 2.56 -21.50 1.46
N VAL A 25 1.56 -20.96 0.77
CA VAL A 25 1.10 -21.49 -0.53
C VAL A 25 2.17 -21.35 -1.60
N ILE A 26 2.84 -20.19 -1.68
CA ILE A 26 3.96 -19.98 -2.61
C ILE A 26 5.11 -20.96 -2.29
N GLY A 27 5.43 -21.14 -1.02
CA GLY A 27 6.44 -22.10 -0.56
C GLY A 27 6.08 -23.55 -0.91
N ALA A 28 4.80 -23.93 -0.81
CA ALA A 28 4.35 -25.26 -1.23
C ALA A 28 4.54 -25.49 -2.74
N VAL A 29 4.22 -24.49 -3.57
CA VAL A 29 4.47 -24.56 -5.03
C VAL A 29 5.96 -24.64 -5.33
N TYR A 30 6.79 -23.89 -4.61
CA TYR A 30 8.25 -23.98 -4.73
C TYR A 30 8.77 -25.39 -4.41
N LEU A 31 8.28 -26.01 -3.33
CA LEU A 31 8.70 -27.36 -2.94
C LEU A 31 8.24 -28.44 -3.92
N ASP A 32 7.06 -28.28 -4.53
CA ASP A 32 6.46 -29.27 -5.43
C ASP A 32 6.93 -29.12 -6.89
N GLN A 33 7.09 -27.88 -7.37
CA GLN A 33 7.30 -27.56 -8.80
C GLN A 33 8.59 -26.75 -9.06
N GLY A 34 9.34 -26.40 -8.01
CA GLY A 34 10.61 -25.68 -8.12
C GLY A 34 10.45 -24.16 -8.32
N LEU A 35 11.60 -23.49 -8.48
CA LEU A 35 11.70 -22.03 -8.52
C LEU A 35 10.95 -21.40 -9.71
N GLY A 36 10.99 -22.03 -10.89
CA GLY A 36 10.35 -21.49 -12.09
C GLY A 36 8.85 -21.31 -11.91
N ALA A 37 8.15 -22.37 -11.52
CA ALA A 37 6.71 -22.34 -11.29
C ALA A 37 6.32 -21.39 -10.13
N ALA A 38 7.12 -21.34 -9.07
CA ALA A 38 6.90 -20.41 -7.96
C ALA A 38 7.07 -18.94 -8.40
N SER A 39 8.07 -18.65 -9.26
CA SER A 39 8.29 -17.31 -9.81
C SER A 39 7.15 -16.88 -10.72
N GLU A 40 6.67 -17.77 -11.61
CA GLU A 40 5.50 -17.50 -12.47
C GLU A 40 4.24 -17.22 -11.63
N LEU A 41 4.03 -17.97 -10.55
CA LEU A 41 2.93 -17.73 -9.62
C LEU A 41 3.02 -16.34 -8.97
N VAL A 42 4.20 -15.95 -8.48
CA VAL A 42 4.42 -14.64 -7.87
C VAL A 42 4.16 -13.53 -8.89
N HIS A 43 4.75 -13.60 -10.08
CA HIS A 43 4.53 -12.61 -11.13
C HIS A 43 3.05 -12.46 -11.51
N ARG A 44 2.35 -13.59 -11.69
CA ARG A 44 0.91 -13.59 -11.98
C ARG A 44 0.07 -12.89 -10.89
N LEU A 45 0.47 -12.97 -9.62
CA LEU A 45 -0.26 -12.38 -8.50
C LEU A 45 0.13 -10.92 -8.24
N PHE A 46 1.41 -10.58 -8.38
CA PHE A 46 1.97 -9.30 -7.93
C PHE A 46 2.21 -8.30 -9.06
N ASP A 47 2.53 -8.72 -10.29
CA ASP A 47 2.81 -7.78 -11.38
C ASP A 47 1.64 -6.80 -11.63
N PRO A 48 0.36 -7.24 -11.69
CA PRO A 48 -0.75 -6.31 -11.86
C PRO A 48 -0.92 -5.32 -10.70
N LEU A 49 -0.51 -5.71 -9.49
CA LEU A 49 -0.56 -4.84 -8.31
C LEU A 49 0.56 -3.80 -8.35
N ILE A 50 1.76 -4.21 -8.79
CA ILE A 50 2.92 -3.33 -8.98
C ILE A 50 2.64 -2.35 -10.12
N ASP A 51 2.06 -2.81 -11.23
CA ASP A 51 1.66 -1.95 -12.36
C ASP A 51 0.60 -0.93 -11.93
N ARG A 52 -0.39 -1.34 -11.12
CA ARG A 52 -1.36 -0.40 -10.57
C ARG A 52 -0.71 0.59 -9.59
N SER A 53 0.24 0.12 -8.77
CA SER A 53 0.95 0.94 -7.78
C SER A 53 1.90 1.95 -8.43
N SER A 54 2.60 1.59 -9.51
CA SER A 54 3.47 2.49 -10.26
C SER A 54 2.68 3.63 -10.92
N ASN A 55 1.43 3.36 -11.33
CA ASN A 55 0.48 4.41 -11.77
C ASN A 55 -0.08 5.28 -10.63
N LEU A 56 0.09 4.87 -9.36
CA LEU A 56 -0.13 5.71 -8.19
C LEU A 56 1.13 6.52 -7.83
N GLY A 57 2.17 6.56 -8.67
CA GLY A 57 3.46 7.19 -8.37
C GLY A 57 3.41 8.68 -8.04
N ALA A 58 2.43 9.43 -8.57
CA ALA A 58 2.15 10.80 -8.13
C ALA A 58 1.39 10.85 -6.79
N GLY A 59 0.85 9.71 -6.35
CA GLY A 59 -0.10 9.57 -5.27
C GLY A 59 0.45 9.23 -3.88
N LEU A 60 1.77 9.09 -3.76
CA LEU A 60 2.47 8.95 -2.48
C LEU A 60 3.34 10.17 -2.17
N ASP A 61 3.70 10.96 -3.18
CA ASP A 61 4.40 12.25 -3.03
C ASP A 61 3.68 13.36 -3.80
N TRP A 62 2.48 13.69 -3.32
CA TRP A 62 1.64 14.73 -3.89
C TRP A 62 2.31 16.12 -3.87
N LYS A 63 3.21 16.36 -2.91
CA LYS A 63 3.91 17.65 -2.80
C LYS A 63 4.93 17.81 -3.92
N THR A 64 5.78 16.82 -4.13
CA THR A 64 6.77 16.84 -5.21
C THR A 64 6.07 16.82 -6.56
N SER A 65 5.03 16.00 -6.73
CA SER A 65 4.25 15.93 -7.97
C SER A 65 3.59 17.28 -8.32
N LEU A 66 3.03 17.98 -7.33
CA LEU A 66 2.46 19.31 -7.56
C LEU A 66 3.55 20.34 -7.90
N GLN A 67 4.70 20.29 -7.21
CA GLN A 67 5.81 21.20 -7.47
C GLN A 67 6.40 21.03 -8.88
N GLU A 68 6.53 19.80 -9.37
CA GLU A 68 6.97 19.51 -10.73
C GLU A 68 5.97 20.05 -11.77
N LEU A 69 4.67 19.84 -11.53
CA LEU A 69 3.61 20.33 -12.42
C LEU A 69 3.58 21.87 -12.49
N THR A 70 3.65 22.57 -11.35
CA THR A 70 3.66 24.05 -11.37
C THR A 70 4.94 24.59 -11.98
N ALA A 71 6.07 23.90 -11.83
CA ALA A 71 7.32 24.27 -12.50
C ALA A 71 7.22 24.10 -14.02
N SER A 72 6.66 22.98 -14.51
CA SER A 72 6.51 22.75 -15.96
C SER A 72 5.58 23.77 -16.63
N GLU A 73 4.54 24.20 -15.90
CA GLU A 73 3.57 25.20 -16.37
C GLU A 73 4.01 26.66 -16.08
N SER A 74 5.21 26.87 -15.53
CA SER A 74 5.73 28.20 -15.14
C SER A 74 4.83 28.99 -14.18
N LEU A 75 4.11 28.27 -13.30
CA LEU A 75 3.18 28.84 -12.31
C LEU A 75 3.86 29.23 -10.99
N GLY A 76 5.16 28.91 -10.83
CA GLY A 76 5.93 29.18 -9.60
C GLY A 76 5.87 28.02 -8.60
N VAL A 77 6.34 28.28 -7.37
CA VAL A 77 6.37 27.27 -6.29
C VAL A 77 5.00 27.24 -5.61
N PRO A 78 4.37 26.07 -5.39
CA PRO A 78 3.11 25.98 -4.67
C PRO A 78 3.28 26.43 -3.21
N GLU A 79 2.44 27.35 -2.75
CA GLU A 79 2.35 27.74 -1.35
C GLU A 79 1.10 27.10 -0.73
N TYR A 80 1.19 26.69 0.53
CA TYR A 80 0.08 26.08 1.27
C TYR A 80 -0.26 26.94 2.48
N LEU A 81 -1.50 27.41 2.57
CA LEU A 81 -1.97 28.12 3.76
C LEU A 81 -2.64 27.13 4.71
N VAL A 82 -2.04 26.89 5.87
CA VAL A 82 -2.57 25.94 6.86
C VAL A 82 -3.38 26.69 7.92
N THR A 83 -4.60 26.22 8.17
CA THR A 83 -5.46 26.64 9.28
C THR A 83 -5.77 25.45 10.18
N GLU A 84 -6.03 25.71 11.45
CA GLU A 84 -6.36 24.68 12.43
C GLU A 84 -7.64 25.03 13.21
N THR A 85 -8.41 24.02 13.57
CA THR A 85 -9.64 24.13 14.36
C THR A 85 -9.78 22.94 15.31
N GLY A 86 -10.59 23.08 16.37
CA GLY A 86 -10.81 22.03 17.37
C GLY A 86 -9.93 22.14 18.63
N PRO A 87 -10.21 21.34 19.67
CA PRO A 87 -9.45 21.35 20.92
C PRO A 87 -8.06 20.74 20.74
N ASP A 88 -7.11 21.04 21.64
CA ASP A 88 -5.71 20.61 21.51
C ASP A 88 -5.52 19.08 21.38
N HIS A 89 -6.45 18.29 21.92
CA HIS A 89 -6.43 16.83 21.83
C HIS A 89 -7.11 16.25 20.58
N GLU A 90 -7.70 17.10 19.74
CA GLU A 90 -8.48 16.71 18.55
C GLU A 90 -8.45 17.84 17.49
N LYS A 91 -7.25 18.39 17.22
CA LYS A 91 -7.09 19.43 16.20
C LYS A 91 -7.27 18.86 14.80
N THR A 92 -8.07 19.56 13.99
CA THR A 92 -8.20 19.34 12.55
C THR A 92 -7.46 20.45 11.81
N PHE A 93 -6.64 20.06 10.84
CA PHE A 93 -5.86 20.97 10.00
C PHE A 93 -6.43 21.00 8.58
N THR A 94 -6.54 22.19 8.00
CA THR A 94 -6.96 22.39 6.60
C THR A 94 -5.87 23.16 5.86
N ALA A 95 -5.44 22.66 4.71
CA ALA A 95 -4.53 23.35 3.81
C ALA A 95 -5.25 23.71 2.50
N ALA A 96 -5.06 24.93 2.02
CA ALA A 96 -5.55 25.45 0.74
C ALA A 96 -4.39 25.94 -0.13
#